data_AF-A0A6N8B4X4-F1
#
_entry.id   AF-A0A6N8B4X4-F1
#
_cell.length_a   1.000
_cell.length_b   1.000
_cell.length_c   1.000
_cell.angle_alpha   90.00
_cell.angle_beta   90.00
_cell.angle_gamma   90.00
#
_symmetry.space_group_name_H-M   'P 1'
#
loop_
_entity.id
_entity.type
_entity.pdbx_description
1 polymer ?
#
loop_
_entity_poly.entity_id
_entity_poly.type
_entity_poly.pdbx_seq_one_letter_code
_entity_poly.pdbx_strand_id
1 'polypeptide(L)'
;MDGNVKKYIAGIGPSLPLEIISAAACNKLNQMANLFSDFAASEYIFESNLGTEAAEIDFSFRVLTEEKDCLDLSTLSTDRTWNRISNFLHFWSQGIEDIWFEMDYAEHEKALPQPCFFFNASQIKKGNQVDYHLLFGALKQLLENGQLKTLEGNIKDVIEHLPTKVGLFQVGIMLARHSDRVRIFTTELTKIQVIEYLANIGWTGSINRLEQLFKLIHQYSDGQYIVDFDVTSTGISEKIGINFGLDKRKTLPAFLDNLVNHQLCSDLKRKGVLAWLGSKGSFLGPDYGFSALIKDISHFKVSYLPADGLKAKAYLRVKGIYLKELYKAKVPSQDQEVKLGYKELQNVFKEIAKRSMLDKEYRELCLKDSVAAIKKVIGSEAAVPNNIIFLEQDGESIDSAGVVYILPPFLKQSWLLSK
;
A
#
# COMPACT_ATOMS: atom_id res chain seq x y z
N MET A 1 22.36 -1.01 1.24
CA MET A 1 21.41 -1.41 2.29
C MET A 1 20.79 -2.69 1.78
N ASP A 2 20.73 -3.74 2.60
CA ASP A 2 19.93 -4.90 2.19
C ASP A 2 18.47 -4.46 2.16
N GLY A 3 17.83 -4.50 1.01
CA GLY A 3 16.43 -4.16 0.86
C GLY A 3 15.53 -5.03 1.74
N ASN A 4 14.42 -4.46 2.17
CA ASN A 4 13.56 -5.13 3.13
C ASN A 4 12.42 -5.93 2.48
N VAL A 5 12.10 -5.74 1.19
CA VAL A 5 10.98 -6.44 0.51
C VAL A 5 10.97 -7.95 0.79
N LYS A 6 12.12 -8.61 0.55
CA LYS A 6 12.29 -10.05 0.80
C LYS A 6 12.20 -10.40 2.28
N LYS A 7 12.77 -9.57 3.15
CA LYS A 7 12.74 -9.77 4.61
C LYS A 7 11.32 -9.60 5.17
N TYR A 8 10.52 -8.71 4.59
CA TYR A 8 9.11 -8.52 4.91
C TYR A 8 8.30 -9.75 4.56
N ILE A 9 8.41 -10.20 3.31
CA ILE A 9 7.70 -11.40 2.82
C ILE A 9 8.10 -12.62 3.67
N ALA A 10 9.40 -12.80 3.95
CA ALA A 10 9.86 -13.88 4.81
C ALA A 10 9.35 -13.76 6.26
N GLY A 11 9.31 -12.52 6.79
CA GLY A 11 8.85 -12.24 8.15
C GLY A 11 7.38 -12.58 8.37
N ILE A 12 6.52 -12.23 7.41
CA ILE A 12 5.07 -12.52 7.48
C ILE A 12 4.72 -13.90 6.94
N GLY A 13 5.55 -14.51 6.08
CA GLY A 13 5.24 -15.72 5.33
C GLY A 13 4.57 -16.83 6.14
N PRO A 14 5.10 -17.20 7.34
CA PRO A 14 4.50 -18.24 8.17
C PRO A 14 3.08 -17.93 8.71
N SER A 15 2.64 -16.66 8.69
CA SER A 15 1.32 -16.22 9.16
C SER A 15 0.41 -15.72 8.04
N LEU A 16 0.78 -15.94 6.78
CA LEU A 16 -0.07 -15.65 5.64
C LEU A 16 -1.13 -16.75 5.47
N PRO A 17 -2.42 -16.40 5.32
CA PRO A 17 -3.47 -17.38 5.05
C PRO A 17 -3.24 -18.10 3.71
N LEU A 18 -3.23 -19.43 3.71
CA LEU A 18 -2.98 -20.24 2.51
C LEU A 18 -4.09 -20.09 1.46
N GLU A 19 -5.28 -19.67 1.89
CA GLU A 19 -6.41 -19.34 1.03
C GLU A 19 -6.16 -18.07 0.20
N ILE A 20 -5.30 -17.18 0.68
CA ILE A 20 -4.91 -15.96 -0.04
C ILE A 20 -3.68 -16.25 -0.91
N ILE A 21 -2.65 -16.85 -0.32
CA ILE A 21 -1.35 -17.06 -0.96
C ILE A 21 -0.84 -18.47 -0.67
N SER A 22 -0.72 -19.28 -1.73
CA SER A 22 -0.11 -20.60 -1.61
C SER A 22 1.40 -20.52 -1.39
N ALA A 23 2.01 -21.60 -0.89
CA ALA A 23 3.47 -21.70 -0.80
C ALA A 23 4.15 -21.52 -2.17
N ALA A 24 3.55 -22.04 -3.24
CA ALA A 24 4.04 -21.86 -4.60
C ALA A 24 3.99 -20.39 -5.04
N ALA A 25 2.88 -19.70 -4.78
CA ALA A 25 2.75 -18.28 -5.08
C ALA A 25 3.74 -17.43 -4.25
N CYS A 26 3.96 -17.77 -2.98
CA CYS A 26 4.96 -17.12 -2.14
C CYS A 26 6.39 -17.29 -2.68
N ASN A 27 6.73 -18.48 -3.20
CA ASN A 27 8.04 -18.70 -3.83
C ASN A 27 8.22 -17.86 -5.10
N LYS A 28 7.21 -17.79 -5.96
CA LYS A 28 7.20 -16.95 -7.17
C LYS A 28 7.33 -15.47 -6.81
N LEU A 29 6.61 -15.03 -5.79
CA LEU A 29 6.74 -13.68 -5.28
C LEU A 29 8.15 -13.38 -4.77
N ASN A 30 8.75 -14.30 -4.00
CA ASN A 30 10.14 -14.16 -3.54
C ASN A 30 11.13 -14.05 -4.70
N GLN A 31 10.87 -14.71 -5.83
CA GLN A 31 11.68 -14.57 -7.04
C GLN A 31 11.56 -13.17 -7.64
N MET A 32 10.33 -12.66 -7.83
CA MET A 32 10.10 -11.30 -8.32
C MET A 32 10.68 -10.23 -7.38
N ALA A 33 10.53 -10.42 -6.07
CA ALA A 33 11.05 -9.52 -5.05
C ALA A 33 12.59 -9.44 -5.02
N ASN A 34 13.31 -10.41 -5.60
CA ASN A 34 14.77 -10.33 -5.70
C ASN A 34 15.23 -9.16 -6.60
N LEU A 35 14.40 -8.70 -7.54
CA LEU A 35 14.73 -7.50 -8.33
C LEU A 35 14.84 -6.23 -7.47
N PHE A 36 14.22 -6.23 -6.29
CA PHE A 36 14.22 -5.13 -5.34
C PHE A 36 14.91 -5.53 -4.03
N SER A 37 15.84 -6.49 -4.09
CA SER A 37 16.54 -6.99 -2.90
C SER A 37 17.38 -5.94 -2.19
N ASP A 38 17.67 -4.82 -2.85
CA ASP A 38 18.55 -3.76 -2.36
C ASP A 38 17.74 -2.51 -1.94
N PHE A 39 16.41 -2.57 -2.08
CA PHE A 39 15.50 -1.47 -1.78
C PHE A 39 14.52 -1.81 -0.64
N ALA A 40 14.16 -0.79 0.14
CA ALA A 40 13.24 -0.89 1.25
C ALA A 40 12.00 -0.04 1.01
N ALA A 41 10.84 -0.68 0.85
CA ALA A 41 9.58 0.02 0.68
C ALA A 41 8.90 0.31 2.02
N SER A 42 8.18 1.43 2.07
CA SER A 42 7.42 1.84 3.24
C SER A 42 6.13 1.03 3.45
N GLU A 43 5.52 0.53 2.38
CA GLU A 43 4.25 -0.18 2.42
C GLU A 43 4.15 -1.21 1.30
N TYR A 44 3.48 -2.32 1.59
CA TYR A 44 3.21 -3.41 0.67
C TYR A 44 1.71 -3.69 0.60
N ILE A 45 1.23 -4.04 -0.59
CA ILE A 45 -0.14 -4.47 -0.81
C ILE A 45 -0.13 -5.78 -1.60
N PHE A 46 -0.94 -6.72 -1.14
CA PHE A 46 -1.22 -7.98 -1.81
C PHE A 46 -2.65 -7.93 -2.33
N GLU A 47 -2.82 -7.96 -3.65
CA GLU A 47 -4.13 -7.93 -4.27
C GLU A 47 -4.59 -9.37 -4.51
N SER A 48 -5.73 -9.77 -3.94
CA SER A 48 -6.34 -11.08 -4.18
C SER A 48 -7.67 -10.93 -4.91
N ASN A 49 -7.84 -11.69 -5.99
CA ASN A 49 -9.16 -11.95 -6.55
C ASN A 49 -9.98 -12.79 -5.57
N LEU A 50 -11.22 -12.36 -5.29
CA LEU A 50 -12.09 -13.03 -4.33
C LEU A 50 -12.97 -14.10 -5.00
N GLY A 51 -13.29 -13.94 -6.29
CA GLY A 51 -14.20 -14.83 -7.02
C GLY A 51 -13.57 -16.15 -7.44
N THR A 52 -12.25 -16.32 -7.28
CA THR A 52 -11.52 -17.54 -7.65
C THR A 52 -10.89 -18.18 -6.43
N GLU A 53 -10.84 -19.51 -6.39
CA GLU A 53 -10.16 -20.24 -5.31
C GLU A 53 -8.62 -20.21 -5.45
N ALA A 54 -8.10 -19.76 -6.60
CA ALA A 54 -6.66 -19.63 -6.83
C ALA A 54 -6.00 -18.75 -5.75
N ALA A 55 -5.06 -19.33 -5.01
CA ALA A 55 -4.28 -18.66 -3.98
C ALA A 55 -3.06 -17.95 -4.59
N GLU A 56 -3.35 -17.04 -5.51
CA GLU A 56 -2.44 -16.22 -6.30
C GLU A 56 -2.74 -14.74 -6.03
N ILE A 57 -1.70 -13.91 -6.04
CA ILE A 57 -1.81 -12.50 -5.69
C ILE A 57 -0.92 -11.64 -6.57
N ASP A 58 -1.43 -10.46 -6.92
CA ASP A 58 -0.58 -9.39 -7.42
C ASP A 58 0.09 -8.71 -6.21
N PHE A 59 1.30 -8.17 -6.42
CA PHE A 59 2.10 -7.60 -5.35
C PHE A 59 2.54 -6.19 -5.67
N SER A 60 2.17 -5.26 -4.79
CA SER A 60 2.51 -3.86 -4.96
C SER A 60 3.32 -3.34 -3.79
N PHE A 61 4.20 -2.38 -4.06
CA PHE A 61 4.96 -1.69 -3.02
C PHE A 61 5.07 -0.19 -3.31
N ARG A 62 5.03 0.60 -2.23
CA ARG A 62 5.11 2.06 -2.28
C ARG A 62 6.51 2.56 -1.99
N VAL A 63 6.98 3.49 -2.82
CA VAL A 63 8.20 4.26 -2.60
C VAL A 63 7.81 5.70 -2.35
N LEU A 64 8.17 6.24 -1.18
CA LEU A 64 7.97 7.65 -0.87
C LEU A 64 9.05 8.50 -1.55
N THR A 65 8.78 9.79 -1.77
CA THR A 65 9.75 10.72 -2.36
C THR A 65 11.02 10.85 -1.52
N GLU A 66 10.93 10.75 -0.20
CA GLU A 66 12.10 10.75 0.68
C GLU A 66 12.92 9.44 0.57
N GLU A 67 12.38 8.41 -0.08
CA GLU A 67 13.03 7.12 -0.33
C GLU A 67 13.58 7.01 -1.76
N LYS A 68 13.36 8.03 -2.59
CA LYS A 68 13.77 8.06 -4.00
C LYS A 68 15.24 7.68 -4.21
N ASP A 69 16.15 8.25 -3.42
CA ASP A 69 17.60 8.02 -3.56
C ASP A 69 18.02 6.59 -3.16
N CYS A 70 17.14 5.83 -2.51
CA CYS A 70 17.38 4.43 -2.17
C CYS A 70 17.00 3.48 -3.32
N LEU A 71 16.30 3.97 -4.35
CA LEU A 71 15.81 3.17 -5.46
C LEU A 71 16.80 3.21 -6.63
N ASP A 72 17.75 2.28 -6.66
CA ASP A 72 18.68 2.12 -7.77
C ASP A 72 18.17 1.04 -8.75
N LEU A 73 17.85 1.45 -9.97
CA LEU A 73 17.41 0.58 -11.06
C LEU A 73 18.40 0.57 -12.23
N SER A 74 19.64 1.03 -12.01
CA SER A 74 20.66 1.17 -13.06
C SER A 74 20.94 -0.15 -13.79
N THR A 75 20.94 -1.27 -13.06
CA THR A 75 21.15 -2.62 -13.61
C THR A 75 20.01 -3.09 -14.53
N LEU A 76 18.81 -2.51 -14.39
CA LEU A 76 17.63 -2.84 -15.18
C LEU A 76 17.43 -1.90 -16.38
N SER A 77 18.15 -0.78 -16.42
CA SER A 77 17.97 0.31 -17.40
C SER A 77 18.20 -0.07 -18.87
N THR A 78 18.79 -1.23 -19.15
CA THR A 78 18.95 -1.74 -20.52
C THR A 78 17.63 -2.23 -21.12
N ASP A 79 16.64 -2.59 -20.30
CA ASP A 79 15.30 -2.92 -20.75
C ASP A 79 14.47 -1.65 -21.02
N ARG A 80 13.65 -1.69 -22.08
CA ARG A 80 12.88 -0.52 -22.55
C ARG A 80 11.89 -0.02 -21.51
N THR A 81 11.23 -0.91 -20.79
CA THR A 81 10.23 -0.56 -19.77
C THR A 81 10.92 0.01 -18.53
N TRP A 82 11.96 -0.66 -18.07
CA TRP A 82 12.77 -0.19 -16.93
C TRP A 82 13.50 1.12 -17.22
N ASN A 83 13.94 1.37 -18.45
CA ASN A 83 14.49 2.66 -18.86
C ASN A 83 13.47 3.80 -18.73
N ARG A 84 12.20 3.57 -19.10
CA ARG A 84 11.12 4.57 -18.91
C ARG A 84 10.88 4.88 -17.44
N ILE A 85 10.86 3.85 -16.60
CA ILE A 85 10.78 3.99 -15.15
C ILE A 85 11.98 4.80 -14.64
N SER A 86 13.20 4.47 -15.08
CA SER A 86 14.41 5.22 -14.72
C SER A 86 14.31 6.69 -15.13
N ASN A 87 13.84 6.99 -16.35
CA ASN A 87 13.60 8.36 -16.80
C ASN A 87 12.58 9.09 -15.91
N PHE A 88 11.51 8.41 -15.50
CA PHE A 88 10.56 8.96 -14.54
C PHE A 88 11.24 9.25 -13.21
N LEU A 89 12.05 8.33 -12.67
CA LEU A 89 12.76 8.56 -11.40
C LEU A 89 13.67 9.79 -11.49
N HIS A 90 14.37 10.01 -12.61
CA HIS A 90 15.16 11.23 -12.80
C HIS A 90 14.27 12.49 -12.81
N PHE A 91 13.10 12.42 -13.45
CA PHE A 91 12.12 13.51 -13.46
C PHE A 91 11.43 13.75 -12.10
N TRP A 92 11.22 12.68 -11.31
CA TRP A 92 10.34 12.63 -10.15
C TRP A 92 10.58 13.83 -9.24
N SER A 93 9.65 14.80 -9.30
CA SER A 93 9.73 16.07 -8.60
C SER A 93 9.25 15.93 -7.17
N GLN A 94 9.68 16.86 -6.30
CA GLN A 94 9.25 16.89 -4.89
C GLN A 94 7.72 17.08 -4.72
N GLY A 95 7.01 17.48 -5.77
CA GLY A 95 5.55 17.64 -5.73
C GLY A 95 4.77 16.32 -5.81
N ILE A 96 5.37 15.25 -6.33
CA ILE A 96 4.78 13.90 -6.33
C ILE A 96 5.25 13.24 -5.04
N GLU A 97 4.34 12.87 -4.14
CA GLU A 97 4.69 12.38 -2.79
C GLU A 97 5.16 10.91 -2.76
N ASP A 98 4.64 10.09 -3.66
CA ASP A 98 4.94 8.67 -3.72
C ASP A 98 4.68 8.07 -5.11
N ILE A 99 5.28 6.91 -5.33
CA ILE A 99 5.03 6.04 -6.48
C ILE A 99 4.73 4.62 -6.01
N TRP A 100 4.04 3.86 -6.86
CA TRP A 100 3.76 2.46 -6.66
C TRP A 100 4.23 1.64 -7.85
N PHE A 101 4.86 0.52 -7.52
CA PHE A 101 5.09 -0.59 -8.43
C PHE A 101 4.07 -1.67 -8.10
N GLU A 102 3.35 -2.17 -9.09
CA GLU A 102 2.43 -3.31 -8.97
C GLU A 102 2.90 -4.41 -9.92
N MET A 103 3.26 -5.56 -9.36
CA MET A 103 3.67 -6.75 -10.09
C MET A 103 2.49 -7.70 -10.20
N ASP A 104 2.00 -7.90 -11.42
CA ASP A 104 1.00 -8.92 -11.68
C ASP A 104 1.58 -10.29 -11.37
N TYR A 105 0.78 -11.18 -10.79
CA TYR A 105 1.22 -12.53 -10.48
C TYR A 105 1.80 -13.24 -11.72
N ALA A 106 1.22 -13.02 -12.91
CA ALA A 106 1.66 -13.63 -14.16
C ALA A 106 3.10 -13.25 -14.58
N GLU A 107 3.66 -12.16 -14.07
CA GLU A 107 5.00 -11.70 -14.46
C GLU A 107 6.13 -12.60 -13.96
N HIS A 108 5.86 -13.50 -13.01
CA HIS A 108 6.86 -14.43 -12.46
C HIS A 108 7.48 -15.38 -13.49
N GLU A 109 6.83 -15.60 -14.63
CA GLU A 109 7.34 -16.47 -15.70
C GLU A 109 8.39 -15.76 -16.58
N LYS A 110 8.46 -14.42 -16.52
CA LYS A 110 9.40 -13.65 -17.31
C LYS A 110 10.76 -13.63 -16.65
N ALA A 111 11.82 -13.65 -17.45
CA ALA A 111 13.20 -13.46 -16.96
C ALA A 111 13.38 -12.08 -16.31
N LEU A 112 12.67 -11.07 -16.83
CA LEU A 112 12.62 -9.73 -16.29
C LEU A 112 11.15 -9.28 -16.16
N PRO A 113 10.53 -9.49 -14.98
CA PRO A 113 9.21 -8.97 -14.63
C PRO A 113 9.07 -7.48 -14.94
N GLN A 114 7.91 -7.08 -15.45
CA GLN A 114 7.58 -5.68 -15.71
C GLN A 114 6.45 -5.24 -14.76
N PRO A 115 6.57 -4.08 -14.11
CA PRO A 115 5.54 -3.60 -13.20
C PRO A 115 4.48 -2.79 -13.95
N CYS A 116 3.28 -2.72 -13.41
CA CYS A 116 2.44 -1.55 -13.57
C CYS A 116 2.99 -0.43 -12.67
N PHE A 117 2.98 0.81 -13.16
CA PHE A 117 3.63 1.94 -12.51
C PHE A 117 2.61 3.06 -12.26
N PHE A 118 2.50 3.51 -11.01
CA PHE A 118 1.58 4.58 -10.61
C PHE A 118 2.33 5.67 -9.85
N PHE A 119 1.92 6.92 -10.00
CA PHE A 119 2.43 8.03 -9.21
C PHE A 119 1.28 8.80 -8.55
N ASN A 120 1.55 9.34 -7.37
CA ASN A 120 0.61 10.19 -6.64
C ASN A 120 0.28 11.44 -7.46
N ALA A 121 -1.02 11.70 -7.61
CA ALA A 121 -1.57 12.76 -8.43
C ALA A 121 -2.38 13.79 -7.63
N SER A 122 -2.36 13.71 -6.29
CA SER A 122 -3.16 14.58 -5.40
C SER A 122 -2.88 16.07 -5.58
N GLN A 123 -1.66 16.42 -5.97
CA GLN A 123 -1.23 17.78 -6.24
C GLN A 123 -1.67 18.32 -7.60
N ILE A 124 -2.06 17.45 -8.55
CA ILE A 124 -2.29 17.82 -9.96
C ILE A 124 -3.56 18.64 -10.12
N LYS A 125 -4.62 18.36 -9.36
CA LYS A 125 -5.87 19.11 -9.40
C LYS A 125 -6.23 19.63 -8.02
N LYS A 126 -6.28 20.95 -7.88
CA LYS A 126 -6.70 21.65 -6.65
C LYS A 126 -7.82 22.63 -6.99
N GLY A 127 -9.05 22.27 -6.62
CA GLY A 127 -10.21 23.06 -7.03
C GLY A 127 -10.38 23.04 -8.56
N ASN A 128 -10.47 24.23 -9.15
CA ASN A 128 -10.56 24.39 -10.61
C ASN A 128 -9.19 24.48 -11.31
N GLN A 129 -8.08 24.48 -10.56
CA GLN A 129 -6.74 24.54 -11.14
C GLN A 129 -6.19 23.14 -11.41
N VAL A 130 -5.62 22.95 -12.60
CA VAL A 130 -4.98 21.71 -13.03
C VAL A 130 -3.55 21.99 -13.47
N ASP A 131 -2.57 21.32 -12.87
CA ASP A 131 -1.16 21.37 -13.26
C ASP A 131 -0.87 20.37 -14.38
N TYR A 132 -1.26 20.74 -15.60
CA TYR A 132 -0.97 19.94 -16.79
C TYR A 132 0.52 19.81 -17.09
N HIS A 133 1.34 20.77 -16.65
CA HIS A 133 2.78 20.70 -16.86
C HIS A 133 3.38 19.55 -16.05
N LEU A 134 3.02 19.43 -14.77
CA LEU A 134 3.44 18.32 -13.93
C LEU A 134 2.90 16.97 -14.45
N LEU A 135 1.60 16.91 -14.77
CA LEU A 135 0.95 15.68 -15.27
C LEU A 135 1.60 15.17 -16.57
N PHE A 136 1.69 16.01 -17.60
CA PHE A 136 2.23 15.59 -18.88
C PHE A 136 3.76 15.48 -18.88
N GLY A 137 4.45 16.24 -18.02
CA GLY A 137 5.88 16.06 -17.75
C GLY A 137 6.20 14.67 -17.19
N ALA A 138 5.39 14.20 -16.24
CA ALA A 138 5.45 12.85 -15.67
C ALA A 138 5.12 11.77 -16.71
N LEU A 139 3.96 11.89 -17.38
CA LEU A 139 3.51 10.90 -18.36
C LEU A 139 4.46 10.76 -19.56
N LYS A 140 5.12 11.85 -19.98
CA LYS A 140 6.12 11.83 -21.06
C LYS A 140 7.31 10.92 -20.77
N GLN A 141 7.64 10.67 -19.49
CA GLN A 141 8.72 9.75 -19.15
C GLN A 141 8.32 8.29 -19.31
N LEU A 142 7.02 8.01 -19.16
CA LEU A 142 6.46 6.66 -19.12
C LEU A 142 5.84 6.21 -20.45
N LEU A 143 5.42 7.17 -21.29
CA LEU A 143 4.81 6.92 -22.61
C LEU A 143 5.74 7.31 -23.75
N GLU A 144 5.51 6.71 -24.91
CA GLU A 144 6.11 7.19 -26.15
C GLU A 144 5.47 8.51 -26.57
N ASN A 145 6.25 9.41 -27.19
CA ASN A 145 5.77 10.73 -27.61
C ASN A 145 4.51 10.66 -28.51
N GLY A 146 4.39 9.63 -29.36
CA GLY A 146 3.21 9.44 -30.19
C GLY A 146 1.97 9.06 -29.38
N GLN A 147 2.13 8.17 -28.40
CA GLN A 147 1.05 7.71 -27.52
C GLN A 147 0.51 8.87 -26.68
N LEU A 148 1.39 9.64 -26.04
CA LEU A 148 0.96 10.76 -25.19
C LEU A 148 0.13 11.79 -25.96
N LYS A 149 0.54 12.15 -27.18
CA LYS A 149 -0.20 13.09 -28.04
C LYS A 149 -1.62 12.60 -28.33
N THR A 150 -1.81 11.30 -28.54
CA THR A 150 -3.15 10.74 -28.82
C THR A 150 -4.03 10.67 -27.58
N LEU A 151 -3.46 10.66 -26.38
CA LEU A 151 -4.18 10.57 -25.12
C LEU A 151 -4.48 11.93 -24.49
N GLU A 152 -3.67 12.95 -24.80
CA GLU A 152 -3.67 14.25 -24.11
C GLU A 152 -5.06 14.90 -24.05
N GLY A 153 -5.79 14.93 -25.17
CA GLY A 153 -7.13 15.51 -25.24
C GLY A 153 -8.11 14.80 -24.31
N ASN A 154 -8.15 13.46 -24.38
CA ASN A 154 -9.05 12.66 -23.55
C ASN A 154 -8.68 12.74 -22.05
N ILE A 155 -7.38 12.81 -21.73
CA ILE A 155 -6.92 12.98 -20.35
C ILE A 155 -7.36 14.35 -19.79
N LYS A 156 -7.23 15.43 -20.56
CA LYS A 156 -7.70 16.76 -20.16
C LYS A 156 -9.21 16.74 -19.91
N ASP A 157 -9.95 16.19 -20.87
CA ASP A 157 -11.41 16.13 -20.84
C ASP A 157 -11.92 15.45 -19.56
N VAL A 158 -11.41 14.27 -19.21
CA VAL A 158 -11.87 13.56 -18.00
C VAL A 158 -11.50 14.27 -16.70
N ILE A 159 -10.38 15.01 -16.66
CA ILE A 159 -9.96 15.77 -15.47
C ILE A 159 -10.79 17.05 -15.30
N GLU A 160 -11.15 17.70 -16.41
CA GLU A 160 -11.97 18.92 -16.42
C GLU A 160 -13.41 18.67 -15.99
N HIS A 161 -13.94 17.48 -16.29
CA HIS A 161 -15.28 17.06 -15.87
C HIS A 161 -15.36 16.57 -14.42
N LEU A 162 -14.23 16.43 -13.70
CA LEU A 162 -14.26 16.10 -12.28
C LEU A 162 -14.94 17.22 -11.49
N PRO A 163 -15.78 16.90 -10.48
CA PRO A 163 -16.34 17.91 -9.60
C PRO A 163 -15.25 18.80 -9.00
N THR A 164 -15.50 20.10 -8.82
CA THR A 164 -14.48 21.08 -8.35
C THR A 164 -13.72 20.63 -7.11
N LYS A 165 -14.38 19.98 -6.14
CA LYS A 165 -13.76 19.53 -4.88
C LYS A 165 -13.06 18.17 -4.99
N VAL A 166 -13.15 17.50 -6.12
CA VAL A 166 -12.59 16.17 -6.37
C VAL A 166 -11.32 16.33 -7.19
N GLY A 167 -10.24 15.74 -6.71
CA GLY A 167 -8.94 15.71 -7.37
C GLY A 167 -8.64 14.35 -7.99
N LEU A 168 -7.36 14.11 -8.21
CA LEU A 168 -6.82 12.81 -8.60
C LEU A 168 -6.14 12.17 -7.39
N PHE A 169 -6.28 10.87 -7.21
CA PHE A 169 -5.51 10.13 -6.21
C PHE A 169 -4.19 9.67 -6.83
N GLN A 170 -4.28 8.96 -7.95
CA GLN A 170 -3.14 8.38 -8.65
C GLN A 170 -3.35 8.40 -10.17
N VAL A 171 -2.24 8.42 -10.89
CA VAL A 171 -2.20 8.21 -12.33
C VAL A 171 -1.17 7.13 -12.61
N GLY A 172 -1.46 6.20 -13.51
CA GLY A 172 -0.51 5.14 -13.81
C GLY A 172 -0.62 4.52 -15.19
N ILE A 173 0.33 3.65 -15.48
CA ILE A 173 0.50 2.95 -16.75
C ILE A 173 0.69 1.48 -16.47
N MET A 174 -0.10 0.66 -17.15
CA MET A 174 -0.06 -0.80 -17.02
C MET A 174 1.07 -1.40 -17.86
N LEU A 175 2.33 -0.99 -17.63
CA LEU A 175 3.47 -1.31 -18.52
C LEU A 175 3.66 -2.83 -18.74
N ALA A 176 3.25 -3.66 -17.78
CA ALA A 176 3.24 -5.13 -17.89
C ALA A 176 2.25 -5.69 -18.93
N ARG A 177 1.20 -4.93 -19.26
CA ARG A 177 0.04 -5.36 -20.08
C ARG A 177 -0.08 -4.55 -21.37
N HIS A 178 -0.25 -3.23 -21.23
CA HIS A 178 -0.52 -2.31 -22.33
C HIS A 178 0.13 -0.96 -22.07
N SER A 179 0.69 -0.35 -23.12
CA SER A 179 1.30 0.99 -23.06
C SER A 179 0.51 2.06 -23.83
N ASP A 180 -0.68 1.72 -24.31
CA ASP A 180 -1.54 2.56 -25.16
C ASP A 180 -2.59 3.37 -24.38
N ARG A 181 -2.52 3.35 -23.04
CA ARG A 181 -3.53 3.91 -22.15
C ARG A 181 -2.93 4.43 -20.85
N VAL A 182 -3.65 5.34 -20.21
CA VAL A 182 -3.35 5.85 -18.88
C VAL A 182 -4.49 5.50 -17.95
N ARG A 183 -4.19 4.88 -16.81
CA ARG A 183 -5.16 4.65 -15.75
C ARG A 183 -5.24 5.88 -14.86
N ILE A 184 -6.46 6.36 -14.63
CA ILE A 184 -6.75 7.46 -13.73
C ILE A 184 -7.48 6.91 -12.52
N PHE A 185 -7.08 7.38 -11.34
CA PHE A 185 -7.81 7.19 -10.08
C PHE A 185 -8.26 8.56 -9.59
N THR A 186 -9.56 8.71 -9.33
CA THR A 186 -10.10 9.92 -8.71
C THR A 186 -9.71 9.97 -7.23
N THR A 187 -9.80 11.13 -6.58
CA THR A 187 -10.01 11.12 -5.13
C THR A 187 -11.43 10.63 -4.82
N GLU A 188 -11.77 10.60 -3.54
CA GLU A 188 -13.09 10.19 -3.05
C GLU A 188 -14.24 10.97 -3.71
N LEU A 189 -15.22 10.20 -4.19
CA LEU A 189 -16.50 10.62 -4.74
C LEU A 189 -17.61 9.98 -3.91
N THR A 190 -18.71 10.67 -3.72
CA THR A 190 -19.95 10.03 -3.25
C THR A 190 -20.58 9.20 -4.37
N LYS A 191 -21.45 8.25 -4.02
CA LYS A 191 -22.22 7.44 -4.99
C LYS A 191 -22.85 8.29 -6.11
N ILE A 192 -23.50 9.40 -5.74
CA ILE A 192 -24.20 10.28 -6.69
C ILE A 192 -23.18 10.90 -7.65
N GLN A 193 -22.08 11.43 -7.11
CA GLN A 193 -21.03 12.03 -7.93
C GLN A 193 -20.36 11.01 -8.85
N VAL A 194 -20.19 9.75 -8.45
CA VAL A 194 -19.64 8.71 -9.35
C VAL A 194 -20.55 8.53 -10.58
N ILE A 195 -21.86 8.40 -10.36
CA ILE A 195 -22.83 8.18 -11.45
C ILE A 195 -22.85 9.40 -12.38
N GLU A 196 -22.95 10.61 -11.83
CA GLU A 196 -22.96 11.86 -12.60
C GLU A 196 -21.64 12.06 -13.36
N TYR A 197 -20.51 11.83 -12.71
CA TYR A 197 -19.19 12.00 -13.32
C TYR A 197 -18.99 11.06 -14.50
N LEU A 198 -19.28 9.76 -14.33
CA LEU A 198 -19.13 8.77 -15.41
C LEU A 198 -20.06 9.10 -16.60
N ALA A 199 -21.28 9.56 -16.35
CA ALA A 199 -22.17 10.01 -17.41
C ALA A 199 -21.62 11.24 -18.15
N ASN A 200 -21.07 12.21 -17.42
CA ASN A 200 -20.53 13.46 -17.99
C ASN A 200 -19.31 13.24 -18.87
N ILE A 201 -18.45 12.27 -18.52
CA ILE A 201 -17.28 11.91 -19.34
C ILE A 201 -17.61 10.91 -20.46
N GLY A 202 -18.90 10.65 -20.70
CA GLY A 202 -19.36 9.80 -21.79
C GLY A 202 -19.07 8.31 -21.60
N TRP A 203 -18.99 7.82 -20.36
CA TRP A 203 -18.82 6.39 -20.11
C TRP A 203 -20.02 5.60 -20.67
N THR A 204 -19.74 4.63 -21.55
CA THR A 204 -20.75 3.88 -22.31
C THR A 204 -21.27 2.65 -21.56
N GLY A 205 -20.76 2.37 -20.37
CA GLY A 205 -21.20 1.23 -19.56
C GLY A 205 -22.60 1.40 -18.97
N SER A 206 -23.13 0.32 -18.40
CA SER A 206 -24.50 0.32 -17.88
C SER A 206 -24.60 1.02 -16.52
N ILE A 207 -25.24 2.20 -16.49
CA ILE A 207 -25.59 2.92 -15.25
C ILE A 207 -26.44 2.03 -14.32
N ASN A 208 -27.39 1.26 -14.85
CA ASN A 208 -28.19 0.33 -14.05
C ASN A 208 -27.33 -0.73 -13.35
N ARG A 209 -26.28 -1.24 -14.01
CA ARG A 209 -25.34 -2.19 -13.37
C ARG A 209 -24.49 -1.50 -12.31
N LEU A 210 -24.08 -0.26 -12.54
CA LEU A 210 -23.38 0.54 -11.53
C LEU A 210 -24.26 0.80 -10.30
N GLU A 211 -25.56 1.07 -10.47
CA GLU A 211 -26.49 1.18 -9.34
C GLU A 211 -26.64 -0.15 -8.57
N GLN A 212 -26.68 -1.28 -9.27
CA GLN A 212 -26.69 -2.61 -8.64
C GLN A 212 -25.41 -2.87 -7.85
N LEU A 213 -24.24 -2.48 -8.39
CA LEU A 213 -22.97 -2.51 -7.69
C LEU A 213 -23.07 -1.70 -6.39
N PHE A 214 -23.58 -0.47 -6.44
CA PHE A 214 -23.73 0.33 -5.22
C PHE A 214 -24.74 -0.27 -4.23
N LYS A 215 -25.84 -0.88 -4.69
CA LYS A 215 -26.76 -1.61 -3.78
C LYS A 215 -26.05 -2.76 -3.05
N LEU A 216 -25.12 -3.42 -3.72
CA LEU A 216 -24.32 -4.51 -3.15
C LEU A 216 -23.37 -4.02 -2.04
N ILE A 217 -22.68 -2.89 -2.25
CA ILE A 217 -21.54 -2.50 -1.40
C ILE A 217 -21.83 -1.33 -0.43
N HIS A 218 -22.78 -0.44 -0.76
CA HIS A 218 -22.89 0.88 -0.10
C HIS A 218 -23.17 0.78 1.41
N GLN A 219 -24.01 -0.18 1.81
CA GLN A 219 -24.35 -0.40 3.22
C GLN A 219 -23.16 -0.83 4.10
N TYR A 220 -22.06 -1.29 3.49
CA TYR A 220 -20.85 -1.73 4.19
C TYR A 220 -19.70 -0.73 4.08
N SER A 221 -19.74 0.15 3.09
CA SER A 221 -18.71 1.16 2.83
C SER A 221 -18.85 2.40 3.71
N ASP A 222 -17.79 3.19 3.81
CA ASP A 222 -17.77 4.54 4.39
C ASP A 222 -18.53 5.60 3.55
N GLY A 223 -19.07 5.21 2.40
CA GLY A 223 -19.81 6.09 1.49
C GLY A 223 -18.93 6.93 0.56
N GLN A 224 -17.60 6.71 0.59
CA GLN A 224 -16.62 7.35 -0.27
C GLN A 224 -16.01 6.34 -1.25
N TYR A 225 -15.85 6.76 -2.50
CA TYR A 225 -15.42 5.87 -3.59
C TYR A 225 -14.31 6.49 -4.42
N ILE A 226 -13.24 5.74 -4.63
CA ILE A 226 -12.23 6.05 -5.64
C ILE A 226 -12.58 5.27 -6.90
N VAL A 227 -12.78 5.99 -8.00
CA VAL A 227 -13.08 5.38 -9.31
C VAL A 227 -11.79 5.25 -10.10
N ASP A 228 -11.52 4.07 -10.64
CA ASP A 228 -10.43 3.85 -11.58
C ASP A 228 -10.91 3.38 -12.96
N PHE A 229 -10.31 3.93 -14.01
CA PHE A 229 -10.60 3.59 -15.40
C PHE A 229 -9.41 3.92 -16.31
N ASP A 230 -9.39 3.30 -17.48
CA ASP A 230 -8.38 3.57 -18.49
C ASP A 230 -8.86 4.65 -19.48
N VAL A 231 -8.01 5.63 -19.74
CA VAL A 231 -8.13 6.59 -20.84
C VAL A 231 -7.30 6.09 -22.00
N THR A 232 -7.94 5.97 -23.17
CA THR A 232 -7.37 5.47 -24.42
C THR A 232 -7.48 6.53 -25.52
N SER A 233 -6.91 6.28 -26.69
CA SER A 233 -7.04 7.21 -27.83
C SER A 233 -8.49 7.36 -28.34
N THR A 234 -9.36 6.40 -28.03
CA THR A 234 -10.77 6.40 -28.45
C THR A 234 -11.73 6.83 -27.34
N GLY A 235 -11.21 7.39 -26.24
CA GLY A 235 -11.99 7.77 -25.07
C GLY A 235 -11.76 6.82 -23.90
N ILE A 236 -12.80 6.61 -23.09
CA ILE A 236 -12.70 5.91 -21.82
C ILE A 236 -13.07 4.43 -21.99
N SER A 237 -12.35 3.56 -21.30
CA SER A 237 -12.66 2.13 -21.24
C SER A 237 -14.04 1.87 -20.62
N GLU A 238 -14.77 0.89 -21.15
CA GLU A 238 -16.01 0.39 -20.55
C GLU A 238 -15.79 -0.19 -19.16
N LYS A 239 -14.60 -0.74 -18.91
CA LYS A 239 -14.23 -1.25 -17.59
C LYS A 239 -13.99 -0.10 -16.61
N ILE A 240 -14.69 -0.16 -15.48
CA ILE A 240 -14.47 0.70 -14.32
C ILE A 240 -14.17 -0.13 -13.08
N GLY A 241 -13.42 0.45 -12.15
CA GLY A 241 -13.19 -0.06 -10.82
C GLY A 241 -13.73 0.90 -9.76
N ILE A 242 -14.45 0.36 -8.78
CA ILE A 242 -14.92 1.11 -7.60
C ILE A 242 -14.15 0.61 -6.40
N ASN A 243 -13.28 1.47 -5.85
CA ASN A 243 -12.45 1.19 -4.68
C ASN A 243 -13.05 1.87 -3.45
N PHE A 244 -13.11 1.17 -2.32
CA PHE A 244 -13.75 1.67 -1.11
C PHE A 244 -13.20 1.01 0.17
N GLY A 245 -13.23 1.77 1.26
CA GLY A 245 -13.05 1.27 2.62
C GLY A 245 -14.35 0.71 3.18
N LEU A 246 -14.26 -0.09 4.25
CA LEU A 246 -15.43 -0.45 5.06
C LEU A 246 -15.62 0.60 6.16
N ASP A 247 -16.87 0.99 6.44
CA ASP A 247 -17.19 1.95 7.51
C ASP A 247 -16.67 1.48 8.87
N LYS A 248 -16.82 0.18 9.16
CA LYS A 248 -16.38 -0.42 10.42
C LYS A 248 -15.78 -1.78 10.16
N ARG A 249 -14.67 -2.11 10.83
CA ARG A 249 -14.07 -3.47 10.76
C ARG A 249 -15.07 -4.57 11.10
N LYS A 250 -16.02 -4.30 12.01
CA LYS A 250 -17.07 -5.25 12.42
C LYS A 250 -18.03 -5.66 11.28
N THR A 251 -18.10 -4.89 10.19
CA THR A 251 -18.96 -5.24 9.04
C THR A 251 -18.29 -6.20 8.07
N LEU A 252 -16.97 -6.46 8.22
CA LEU A 252 -16.20 -7.31 7.31
C LEU A 252 -16.80 -8.71 7.10
N PRO A 253 -17.20 -9.48 8.15
CA PRO A 253 -17.81 -10.80 7.93
C PRO A 253 -19.10 -10.72 7.12
N ALA A 254 -20.02 -9.82 7.50
CA ALA A 254 -21.30 -9.64 6.81
C ALA A 254 -21.12 -9.16 5.35
N PHE A 255 -20.13 -8.30 5.10
CA PHE A 255 -19.78 -7.87 3.75
C PHE A 255 -19.28 -9.05 2.90
N LEU A 256 -18.36 -9.86 3.42
CA LEU A 256 -17.84 -11.02 2.69
C LEU A 256 -18.93 -12.08 2.47
N ASP A 257 -19.80 -12.32 3.44
CA ASP A 257 -20.97 -13.20 3.28
C ASP A 257 -21.89 -12.71 2.16
N ASN A 258 -22.13 -11.40 2.09
CA ASN A 258 -22.88 -10.79 1.00
C ASN A 258 -22.19 -10.99 -0.36
N LEU A 259 -20.86 -10.90 -0.45
CA LEU A 259 -20.13 -11.21 -1.69
C LEU A 259 -20.23 -12.70 -2.06
N VAL A 260 -20.17 -13.62 -1.08
CA VAL A 260 -20.35 -15.06 -1.31
C VAL A 260 -21.75 -15.35 -1.86
N ASN A 261 -22.78 -14.76 -1.27
CA ASN A 261 -24.17 -14.92 -1.73
C ASN A 261 -24.38 -14.42 -3.18
N HIS A 262 -23.55 -13.47 -3.63
CA HIS A 262 -23.56 -12.95 -4.99
C HIS A 262 -22.50 -13.58 -5.90
N GLN A 263 -21.83 -14.65 -5.45
CA GLN A 263 -20.80 -15.37 -6.20
C GLN A 263 -19.59 -14.50 -6.61
N LEU A 264 -19.32 -13.45 -5.84
CA LEU A 264 -18.17 -12.55 -6.03
C LEU A 264 -17.01 -12.88 -5.08
N CYS A 265 -17.25 -13.76 -4.12
CA CYS A 265 -16.25 -14.28 -3.20
C CYS A 265 -16.46 -15.79 -3.03
N SER A 266 -15.40 -16.59 -3.08
CA SER A 266 -15.48 -18.01 -2.67
C SER A 266 -15.44 -18.12 -1.15
N ASP A 267 -16.01 -19.20 -0.61
CA ASP A 267 -15.91 -19.49 0.83
C ASP A 267 -14.45 -19.57 1.31
N LEU A 268 -13.58 -20.13 0.48
CA LEU A 268 -12.14 -20.21 0.73
C LEU A 268 -11.52 -18.82 0.85
N LYS A 269 -11.78 -17.93 -0.11
CA LYS A 269 -11.27 -16.55 -0.08
C LYS A 269 -11.83 -15.75 1.09
N ARG A 270 -13.12 -15.90 1.42
CA ARG A 270 -13.71 -15.28 2.62
C ARG A 270 -12.92 -15.66 3.87
N LYS A 271 -12.67 -16.95 4.08
CA LYS A 271 -11.88 -17.44 5.22
C LYS A 271 -10.48 -16.82 5.24
N GLY A 272 -9.82 -16.77 4.09
CA GLY A 272 -8.50 -16.16 3.94
C GLY A 272 -8.47 -14.68 4.30
N VAL A 273 -9.43 -13.89 3.83
CA VAL A 273 -9.51 -12.45 4.13
C VAL A 273 -9.78 -12.21 5.62
N LEU A 274 -10.68 -12.98 6.24
CA LEU A 274 -10.96 -12.88 7.68
C LEU A 274 -9.74 -13.22 8.53
N ALA A 275 -8.89 -14.15 8.09
CA ALA A 275 -7.66 -14.55 8.76
C ALA A 275 -6.47 -13.61 8.47
N TRP A 276 -6.63 -12.59 7.61
CA TRP A 276 -5.52 -11.74 7.20
C TRP A 276 -4.99 -10.86 8.33
N LEU A 277 -5.89 -10.21 9.06
CA LEU A 277 -5.58 -9.18 10.06
C LEU A 277 -4.64 -9.70 11.15
N GLY A 278 -3.76 -8.82 11.64
CA GLY A 278 -2.92 -9.11 12.80
C GLY A 278 -1.61 -8.37 12.77
N SER A 279 -0.76 -8.59 13.78
CA SER A 279 0.59 -8.05 13.82
C SER A 279 1.60 -9.15 14.13
N LYS A 280 2.84 -8.95 13.69
CA LYS A 280 3.95 -9.86 13.99
C LYS A 280 5.24 -9.07 14.16
N GLY A 281 5.95 -9.33 15.25
CA GLY A 281 7.32 -8.87 15.41
C GLY A 281 8.27 -9.65 14.50
N SER A 282 9.13 -8.96 13.76
CA SER A 282 10.11 -9.60 12.88
C SER A 282 11.45 -8.88 12.92
N PHE A 283 12.54 -9.64 13.00
CA PHE A 283 13.88 -9.10 12.78
C PHE A 283 14.14 -9.01 11.28
N LEU A 284 14.31 -7.79 10.78
CA LEU A 284 14.44 -7.51 9.35
C LEU A 284 15.88 -7.32 8.89
N GLY A 285 16.85 -7.62 9.76
CA GLY A 285 18.27 -7.49 9.50
C GLY A 285 18.92 -6.36 10.31
N PRO A 286 20.26 -6.25 10.30
CA PRO A 286 21.01 -5.28 11.11
C PRO A 286 20.62 -3.82 10.85
N ASP A 287 20.26 -3.50 9.60
CA ASP A 287 19.90 -2.14 9.16
C ASP A 287 18.53 -1.70 9.69
N TYR A 288 17.59 -2.64 9.85
CA TYR A 288 16.20 -2.36 10.24
C TYR A 288 15.87 -2.76 11.69
N GLY A 289 16.60 -3.73 12.25
CA GLY A 289 16.36 -4.26 13.57
C GLY A 289 15.06 -5.07 13.68
N PHE A 290 14.54 -5.19 14.89
CA PHE A 290 13.23 -5.76 15.14
C PHE A 290 12.14 -4.73 14.82
N SER A 291 11.11 -5.12 14.06
CA SER A 291 10.03 -4.25 13.61
C SER A 291 8.68 -4.93 13.76
N ALA A 292 7.64 -4.14 13.98
CA ALA A 292 6.26 -4.63 13.92
C ALA A 292 5.79 -4.67 12.46
N LEU A 293 5.38 -5.84 12.01
CA LEU A 293 4.72 -6.04 10.72
C LEU A 293 3.22 -6.06 10.97
N ILE A 294 2.50 -5.05 10.49
CA ILE A 294 1.05 -4.92 10.66
C ILE A 294 0.38 -5.39 9.37
N LYS A 295 -0.45 -6.42 9.48
CA LYS A 295 -1.35 -6.89 8.44
C LYS A 295 -2.71 -6.25 8.63
N ASP A 296 -3.16 -5.51 7.62
CA ASP A 296 -4.47 -4.87 7.60
C ASP A 296 -5.12 -5.02 6.22
N ILE A 297 -6.38 -4.64 6.09
CA ILE A 297 -7.05 -4.55 4.79
C ILE A 297 -7.01 -3.08 4.35
N SER A 298 -6.37 -2.79 3.23
CA SER A 298 -6.29 -1.42 2.70
C SER A 298 -7.66 -0.96 2.21
N HIS A 299 -8.28 -1.74 1.33
CA HIS A 299 -9.55 -1.43 0.70
C HIS A 299 -10.06 -2.66 -0.08
N PHE A 300 -11.29 -2.57 -0.55
CA PHE A 300 -11.86 -3.50 -1.53
C PHE A 300 -12.07 -2.80 -2.85
N LYS A 301 -12.10 -3.58 -3.92
CA LYS A 301 -12.48 -3.12 -5.25
C LYS A 301 -13.54 -4.02 -5.84
N VAL A 302 -14.59 -3.43 -6.39
CA VAL A 302 -15.49 -4.13 -7.30
C VAL A 302 -15.36 -3.50 -8.67
N SER A 303 -14.88 -4.28 -9.63
CA SER A 303 -14.79 -3.87 -11.03
C SER A 303 -16.02 -4.31 -11.80
N TYR A 304 -16.45 -3.52 -12.76
CA TYR A 304 -17.47 -3.88 -13.72
C TYR A 304 -16.88 -3.80 -15.13
N LEU A 305 -17.06 -4.86 -15.91
CA LEU A 305 -16.79 -4.91 -17.36
C LEU A 305 -17.98 -5.59 -18.03
N PRO A 306 -18.60 -5.04 -19.09
CA PRO A 306 -19.80 -5.63 -19.71
C PRO A 306 -19.67 -7.10 -20.08
N ALA A 307 -18.52 -7.51 -20.63
CA ALA A 307 -18.26 -8.89 -21.04
C ALA A 307 -18.11 -9.88 -19.87
N ASP A 308 -17.59 -9.42 -18.73
CA ASP A 308 -17.16 -10.27 -17.62
C ASP A 308 -18.03 -10.13 -16.37
N GLY A 309 -18.94 -9.15 -16.33
CA GLY A 309 -19.74 -8.82 -15.17
C GLY A 309 -18.94 -8.13 -14.05
N LEU A 310 -19.36 -8.39 -12.81
CA LEU A 310 -18.73 -7.86 -11.61
C LEU A 310 -17.59 -8.77 -11.14
N LYS A 311 -16.48 -8.18 -10.70
CA LYS A 311 -15.35 -8.90 -10.08
C LYS A 311 -14.92 -8.19 -8.80
N ALA A 312 -14.83 -8.92 -7.70
CA ALA A 312 -14.39 -8.38 -6.42
C ALA A 312 -12.95 -8.75 -6.11
N LYS A 313 -12.21 -7.80 -5.52
CA LYS A 313 -10.83 -7.96 -5.08
C LYS A 313 -10.65 -7.37 -3.68
N ALA A 314 -9.73 -7.95 -2.91
CA ALA A 314 -9.26 -7.38 -1.64
C ALA A 314 -7.81 -6.93 -1.78
N TYR A 315 -7.52 -5.72 -1.29
CA TYR A 315 -6.17 -5.16 -1.24
C TYR A 315 -5.68 -5.27 0.20
N LEU A 316 -4.81 -6.26 0.42
CA LEU A 316 -4.39 -6.71 1.72
C LEU A 316 -3.03 -6.08 2.05
N ARG A 317 -3.02 -5.14 2.98
CA ARG A 317 -1.84 -4.32 3.31
C ARG A 317 -0.93 -5.05 4.28
N VAL A 318 0.37 -4.87 4.08
CA VAL A 318 1.40 -5.10 5.10
C VAL A 318 2.20 -3.83 5.26
N LYS A 319 2.15 -3.26 6.46
CA LYS A 319 2.92 -2.08 6.83
C LYS A 319 3.98 -2.46 7.85
N GLY A 320 5.20 -2.05 7.56
CA GLY A 320 6.26 -1.99 8.55
C GLY A 320 6.08 -0.79 9.45
N ILE A 321 5.88 -0.99 10.75
CA ILE A 321 6.18 0.09 11.69
C ILE A 321 7.68 0.03 11.94
N TYR A 322 8.39 0.67 11.02
CA TYR A 322 9.76 1.08 11.27
C TYR A 322 9.73 2.27 12.22
N LEU A 323 10.84 2.48 12.90
CA LEU A 323 11.12 3.73 13.60
C LEU A 323 10.90 5.02 12.77
N LYS A 324 10.87 4.94 11.44
CA LYS A 324 10.63 6.09 10.54
C LYS A 324 9.25 6.73 10.74
N GLU A 325 8.20 5.96 11.00
CA GLU A 325 6.84 6.50 11.19
C GLU A 325 6.68 7.23 12.54
N LEU A 326 7.60 7.00 13.50
CA LEU A 326 7.70 7.77 14.75
C LEU A 326 8.01 9.25 14.51
N TYR A 327 8.63 9.60 13.38
CA TYR A 327 8.95 10.98 13.02
C TYR A 327 7.78 11.75 12.42
N LYS A 328 6.76 11.06 11.89
CA LYS A 328 5.54 11.68 11.33
C LYS A 328 4.50 11.98 12.40
N ALA A 329 4.55 11.27 13.53
CA ALA A 329 3.78 11.65 14.71
C ALA A 329 4.24 13.03 15.17
N LYS A 330 3.39 14.05 14.96
CA LYS A 330 3.65 15.41 15.42
C LYS A 330 3.90 15.38 16.93
N VAL A 331 5.14 15.51 17.36
CA VAL A 331 5.43 16.03 18.70
C VAL A 331 4.77 17.41 18.74
N PRO A 332 3.84 17.69 19.68
CA PRO A 332 3.25 19.01 19.81
C PRO A 332 4.38 20.02 19.87
N SER A 333 4.44 20.92 18.88
CA SER A 333 5.48 21.92 18.78
C SER A 333 5.23 22.98 19.86
N GLN A 334 5.68 22.69 21.08
CA GLN A 334 5.97 23.69 22.07
C GLN A 334 7.40 23.40 22.56
N ASP A 335 8.27 24.36 22.25
CA ASP A 335 9.67 24.46 22.62
C ASP A 335 10.71 23.67 21.81
N GLN A 336 11.88 24.32 21.68
CA GLN A 336 13.07 23.89 20.95
C GLN A 336 13.73 22.67 21.64
N GLU A 337 13.01 21.56 21.74
CA GLU A 337 13.58 20.33 22.27
C GLU A 337 14.46 19.64 21.22
N VAL A 338 15.56 19.07 21.69
CA VAL A 338 16.52 18.30 20.89
C VAL A 338 15.81 17.12 20.25
N LYS A 339 15.43 17.25 18.96
CA LYS A 339 14.94 16.13 18.17
C LYS A 339 16.09 15.17 17.92
N LEU A 340 15.99 13.96 18.47
CA LEU A 340 16.88 12.85 18.11
C LEU A 340 16.79 12.60 16.59
N GLY A 341 17.92 12.50 15.91
CA GLY A 341 17.97 12.12 14.51
C GLY A 341 17.62 10.64 14.31
N TYR A 342 17.27 10.29 13.07
CA TYR A 342 16.77 8.96 12.71
C TYR A 342 17.68 7.82 13.19
N LYS A 343 19.00 8.01 13.05
CA LYS A 343 20.00 7.01 13.45
C LYS A 343 20.07 6.85 14.97
N GLU A 344 19.98 7.93 15.74
CA GLU A 344 20.01 7.83 17.20
C GLU A 344 18.78 7.08 17.72
N LEU A 345 17.59 7.38 17.22
CA LEU A 345 16.37 6.69 17.65
C LEU A 345 16.40 5.21 17.26
N GLN A 346 16.90 4.86 16.07
CA GLN A 346 17.10 3.46 15.70
C GLN A 346 17.99 2.73 16.71
N ASN A 347 19.08 3.35 17.15
CA ASN A 347 19.97 2.76 18.15
C ASN A 347 19.26 2.61 19.51
N VAL A 348 18.45 3.59 19.89
CA VAL A 348 17.61 3.53 21.10
C VAL A 348 16.70 2.31 21.05
N PHE A 349 15.92 2.12 19.99
CA PHE A 349 15.01 0.97 19.93
C PHE A 349 15.73 -0.36 19.76
N LYS A 350 16.89 -0.40 19.10
CA LYS A 350 17.75 -1.61 19.11
C LYS A 350 18.13 -1.98 20.54
N GLU A 351 18.46 -1.00 21.37
CA GLU A 351 18.78 -1.21 22.78
C GLU A 351 17.54 -1.55 23.62
N ILE A 352 16.37 -0.92 23.36
CA ILE A 352 15.09 -1.30 24.00
C ILE A 352 14.75 -2.76 23.68
N ALA A 353 14.82 -3.14 22.41
CA ALA A 353 14.58 -4.50 21.96
C ALA A 353 15.54 -5.47 22.68
N LYS A 354 16.84 -5.18 22.68
CA LYS A 354 17.85 -5.99 23.37
C LYS A 354 17.56 -6.12 24.87
N ARG A 355 17.29 -5.02 25.57
CA ARG A 355 17.01 -5.04 27.02
C ARG A 355 15.72 -5.78 27.33
N SER A 356 14.64 -5.53 26.59
CA SER A 356 13.35 -6.20 26.80
C SER A 356 13.36 -7.71 26.49
N MET A 357 14.35 -8.20 25.76
CA MET A 357 14.60 -9.65 25.61
C MET A 357 15.25 -10.26 26.84
N LEU A 358 16.04 -9.50 27.59
CA LEU A 358 16.95 -10.03 28.62
C LEU A 358 16.55 -9.65 30.05
N ASP A 359 15.76 -8.59 30.20
CA ASP A 359 15.33 -8.01 31.48
C ASP A 359 13.80 -7.97 31.54
N LYS A 360 13.24 -8.78 32.44
CA LYS A 360 11.79 -8.92 32.60
C LYS A 360 11.16 -7.65 33.16
N GLU A 361 11.81 -6.98 34.11
CA GLU A 361 11.28 -5.74 34.71
C GLU A 361 11.27 -4.61 33.68
N TYR A 362 12.34 -4.52 32.88
CA TYR A 362 12.39 -3.57 31.79
C TYR A 362 11.35 -3.86 30.69
N ARG A 363 11.10 -5.13 30.40
CA ARG A 363 10.02 -5.54 29.49
C ARG A 363 8.65 -5.11 30.01
N GLU A 364 8.34 -5.36 31.28
CA GLU A 364 7.08 -4.92 31.91
C GLU A 364 6.95 -3.39 31.89
N LEU A 365 8.06 -2.66 32.08
CA LEU A 365 8.10 -1.21 31.92
C LEU A 365 7.73 -0.79 30.49
N CYS A 366 8.29 -1.45 29.46
CA CYS A 366 7.94 -1.16 28.07
C CYS A 366 6.43 -1.28 27.82
N LEU A 367 5.82 -2.39 28.26
CA LEU A 367 4.40 -2.66 28.03
C LEU A 367 3.46 -1.71 28.81
N LYS A 368 3.90 -1.22 29.96
CA LYS A 368 3.10 -0.35 30.83
C LYS A 368 3.28 1.15 30.55
N ASP A 369 4.50 1.58 30.25
CA ASP A 369 4.90 2.97 30.08
C ASP A 369 6.08 3.08 29.09
N SER A 370 5.73 3.20 27.82
CA SER A 370 6.68 3.30 26.70
C SER A 370 7.60 4.51 26.81
N VAL A 371 7.10 5.64 27.31
CA VAL A 371 7.88 6.88 27.46
C VAL A 371 8.96 6.68 28.50
N ALA A 372 8.61 6.13 29.66
CA ALA A 372 9.58 5.83 30.71
C ALA A 372 10.64 4.81 30.24
N ALA A 373 10.22 3.78 29.49
CA ALA A 373 11.14 2.79 28.92
C ALA A 373 12.16 3.43 27.97
N ILE A 374 11.71 4.31 27.06
CA ILE A 374 12.58 5.02 26.11
C ILE A 374 13.52 5.96 26.85
N LYS A 375 13.00 6.76 27.81
CA LYS A 375 13.78 7.66 28.66
C LYS A 375 14.95 6.94 29.37
N LYS A 376 14.70 5.70 29.83
CA LYS A 376 15.73 4.86 30.48
C LYS A 376 16.86 4.40 29.55
N VAL A 377 16.67 4.44 28.23
CA VAL A 377 17.72 4.12 27.24
C VAL A 377 18.46 5.37 26.77
N ILE A 378 17.74 6.47 26.51
CA ILE A 378 18.37 7.73 26.07
C ILE A 378 19.15 8.43 27.17
N GLY A 379 18.84 8.17 28.45
CA GLY A 379 19.54 8.75 29.59
C GLY A 379 19.42 10.28 29.70
N SER A 380 18.43 10.88 29.03
CA SER A 380 18.23 12.33 28.95
C SER A 380 16.75 12.70 29.11
N GLU A 381 16.50 13.98 29.40
CA GLU A 381 15.16 14.61 29.39
C GLU A 381 14.62 14.81 27.96
N ALA A 382 15.27 14.28 26.91
CA ALA A 382 14.88 14.54 25.54
C ALA A 382 13.41 14.15 25.27
N ALA A 383 12.78 14.93 24.40
CA ALA A 383 11.41 14.73 23.96
C ALA A 383 11.23 13.31 23.40
N VAL A 384 10.35 12.54 24.01
CA VAL A 384 9.94 11.23 23.50
C VAL A 384 8.52 11.36 22.98
N PRO A 385 8.21 10.86 21.76
CA PRO A 385 6.83 10.80 21.29
C PRO A 385 5.96 10.02 22.29
N ASN A 386 4.91 10.67 22.79
CA ASN A 386 3.99 10.12 23.78
C ASN A 386 2.99 9.11 23.19
N ASN A 387 3.02 8.89 21.89
CA ASN A 387 2.10 8.01 21.19
C ASN A 387 2.71 6.64 20.88
N ILE A 388 3.89 6.30 21.41
CA ILE A 388 4.52 5.00 21.21
C ILE A 388 3.87 3.99 22.13
N ILE A 389 3.54 2.80 21.64
CA ILE A 389 2.95 1.72 22.45
C ILE A 389 3.76 0.45 22.20
N PHE A 390 4.33 -0.15 23.24
CA PHE A 390 4.98 -1.45 23.12
C PHE A 390 3.96 -2.57 23.33
N LEU A 391 4.02 -3.61 22.51
CA LEU A 391 3.15 -4.79 22.64
C LEU A 391 3.91 -6.10 22.62
N GLU A 392 3.29 -7.13 23.17
CA GLU A 392 3.71 -8.50 22.96
C GLU A 392 3.11 -9.06 21.66
N GLN A 393 3.75 -10.09 21.14
CA GLN A 393 3.21 -10.86 20.02
C GLN A 393 1.85 -11.44 20.45
N ASP A 394 0.84 -11.35 19.57
CA ASP A 394 -0.53 -11.87 19.77
C ASP A 394 -1.46 -11.07 20.71
N GLY A 395 -1.13 -9.82 21.05
CA GLY A 395 -2.08 -8.92 21.74
C GLY A 395 -3.30 -8.55 20.88
N GLU A 396 -4.46 -8.36 21.50
CA GLU A 396 -5.68 -7.87 20.84
C GLU A 396 -5.39 -6.62 19.99
N SER A 397 -6.01 -6.50 18.83
CA SER A 397 -5.80 -5.35 17.93
C SER A 397 -6.09 -4.06 18.67
N ILE A 398 -5.08 -3.22 18.86
CA ILE A 398 -5.32 -1.92 19.47
C ILE A 398 -5.90 -0.99 18.42
N ASP A 399 -7.13 -0.56 18.66
CA ASP A 399 -7.83 0.52 17.95
C ASP A 399 -7.28 1.90 18.41
N SER A 400 -5.95 2.03 18.54
CA SER A 400 -5.31 3.24 19.06
C SER A 400 -4.67 4.04 17.94
N ALA A 401 -4.81 5.36 18.01
CA ALA A 401 -4.07 6.33 17.20
C ALA A 401 -2.54 6.38 17.49
N GLY A 402 -1.99 5.39 18.20
CA GLY A 402 -0.58 5.31 18.60
C GLY A 402 0.29 4.53 17.60
N VAL A 403 1.61 4.76 17.67
CA VAL A 403 2.62 3.99 16.94
C VAL A 403 3.00 2.76 17.75
N VAL A 404 2.64 1.59 17.24
CA VAL A 404 2.85 0.30 17.92
C VAL A 404 4.23 -0.29 17.59
N TYR A 405 4.97 -0.73 18.61
CA TYR A 405 6.22 -1.50 18.47
C TYR A 405 6.10 -2.85 19.17
N ILE A 406 6.18 -3.95 18.43
CA ILE A 406 6.16 -5.29 19.03
C ILE A 406 7.52 -5.56 19.64
N LEU A 407 7.55 -5.90 20.93
CA LEU A 407 8.76 -6.32 21.61
C LEU A 407 9.18 -7.72 21.12
N PRO A 408 10.48 -7.97 20.92
CA PRO A 408 10.97 -9.32 20.64
C PRO A 408 10.61 -10.32 21.77
N PRO A 409 10.60 -11.64 21.50
CA PRO A 409 10.36 -12.64 22.54
C PRO A 409 11.34 -12.51 23.71
N PHE A 410 10.82 -12.67 24.94
CA PHE A 410 11.67 -12.71 26.13
C PHE A 410 12.52 -13.99 26.13
N LEU A 411 13.84 -13.82 26.25
CA LEU A 411 14.78 -14.91 26.38
C LEU A 411 15.05 -15.16 27.87
N LYS A 412 14.68 -16.34 28.37
CA LYS A 412 15.09 -16.72 29.72
C LYS A 412 16.62 -16.80 29.76
N GLN A 413 17.22 -16.23 30.79
CA GLN A 413 18.68 -16.26 30.98
C GLN A 413 19.24 -17.70 31.00
N SER A 414 18.43 -18.67 31.46
CA SER A 414 18.75 -20.10 31.41
C SER A 414 18.88 -20.69 30.00
N TRP A 415 18.27 -20.07 28.99
CA TRP A 415 18.36 -20.50 27.59
C TRP A 415 19.64 -20.01 26.89
N LEU A 416 20.31 -19.01 27.48
CA LEU A 416 21.57 -18.48 26.97
C LEU A 416 22.80 -19.15 27.60
N LEU A 417 22.59 -19.96 28.65
CA LEU A 417 23.63 -20.56 29.47
C LEU A 417 23.69 -22.10 29.35
N SER A 418 22.86 -22.72 28.50
CA SER A 418 23.02 -24.13 28.14
C SER A 418 24.25 -24.28 27.23
N LYS A 419 25.33 -24.81 27.79
CA LYS A 419 26.50 -25.28 27.05
C LYS A 419 26.19 -26.54 26.25
#